data_AF-A0A661X781-F1
#
_entry.id   AF-A0A661X781-F1
#
_cell.length_a   1.000
_cell.length_b   1.000
_cell.length_c   1.000
_cell.angle_alpha   90.00
_cell.angle_beta   90.00
_cell.angle_gamma   90.00
#
_symmetry.space_group_name_H-M   'P 1'
#
loop_
_entity.id
_entity.type
_entity.pdbx_description
1 polymer ?
#
loop_
_entity_poly.entity_id
_entity_poly.type
_entity_poly.pdbx_seq_one_letter_code
_entity_poly.pdbx_strand_id
1 'polypeptide(L)'
;MHRFLVICFMAVLLPFCARAQESKSLEPWLDLIRDDPTLAELLQDLLENPIALNTATKADLASIPLLSETAVEQILKKRKQKGAFKSIRQIKPIVGSDIYLRIRPFLILNPVARYHFYWQQRNYRTIENVPEIQKGTFKGTNFYNYTKTRVKYSPKWDAGLIAQKDVGEVSFADYANGYLQFNSAKVRLIAGSFYLQLGQGLVFSSPFGQMKSSLVILPFNARKDRAAPYLGTAENMAQTGLYGKFQITSKLKIRLLLSRTLRDAQFNPITGKIIGFDYTGYHRSTQEAN
;
A
#
# COMPACT_ATOMS: atom_id res chain seq x y z
N MET A 1 28.65 -1.23 31.51
CA MET A 1 27.21 -1.34 31.14
C MET A 1 26.53 -0.02 31.49
N HIS A 2 25.63 0.49 30.65
CA HIS A 2 24.94 1.81 30.71
C HIS A 2 25.56 3.02 30.00
N ARG A 3 25.83 2.94 28.68
CA ARG A 3 26.02 4.13 27.80
C ARG A 3 25.46 3.98 26.37
N PHE A 4 24.34 3.27 26.19
CA PHE A 4 23.79 2.99 24.84
C PHE A 4 22.28 3.29 24.64
N LEU A 5 21.64 4.09 25.50
CA LEU A 5 20.17 4.21 25.50
C LEU A 5 19.59 5.62 25.24
N VAL A 6 20.26 6.51 24.48
CA VAL A 6 19.72 7.87 24.27
C VAL A 6 19.64 8.32 22.80
N ILE A 7 20.08 7.53 21.81
CA ILE A 7 20.16 8.02 20.42
C ILE A 7 18.87 7.74 19.58
N CYS A 8 17.90 6.97 20.07
CA CYS A 8 16.71 6.64 19.26
C CYS A 8 15.50 7.59 19.39
N PHE A 9 15.53 8.62 20.24
CA PHE A 9 14.37 9.50 20.46
C PHE A 9 14.47 10.90 19.81
N MET A 10 15.60 11.23 19.17
CA MET A 10 15.86 12.59 18.66
C MET A 10 15.84 12.72 17.13
N ALA A 11 15.50 11.67 16.39
CA ALA A 11 15.40 11.70 14.92
C ALA A 11 13.99 12.04 14.39
N VAL A 12 13.02 12.33 15.27
CA VAL A 12 11.62 12.61 14.90
C VAL A 12 11.37 14.11 14.62
N LEU A 13 12.34 14.99 14.82
CA LEU A 13 12.14 16.45 14.78
C LEU A 13 13.13 17.24 13.91
N LEU A 14 13.33 16.81 12.65
CA LEU A 14 13.93 17.70 11.64
C LEU A 14 12.97 17.86 10.45
N PRO A 15 12.17 18.95 10.41
CA PRO A 15 11.31 19.26 9.28
C PRO A 15 12.10 20.15 8.31
N PHE A 16 12.70 19.60 7.26
CA PHE A 16 13.18 20.44 6.15
C PHE A 16 12.96 19.77 4.80
N CYS A 17 12.40 20.58 3.88
CA CYS A 17 11.98 20.29 2.51
C CYS A 17 10.68 19.52 2.34
N ALA A 18 9.57 20.26 2.49
CA ALA A 18 8.33 19.95 1.79
C ALA A 18 8.56 20.02 0.27
N ARG A 19 8.67 18.85 -0.37
CA ARG A 19 8.41 18.71 -1.80
C ARG A 19 7.02 18.12 -1.93
N ALA A 20 6.00 18.98 -2.05
CA ALA A 20 4.74 18.59 -2.64
C ALA A 20 5.00 18.42 -4.15
N GLN A 21 5.56 17.27 -4.51
CA GLN A 21 5.76 16.90 -5.91
C GLN A 21 4.77 15.78 -6.19
N GLU A 22 3.60 16.16 -6.67
CA GLU A 22 2.76 15.22 -7.39
C GLU A 22 3.62 14.67 -8.53
N SER A 23 3.90 13.37 -8.51
CA SER A 23 4.84 12.81 -9.47
C SER A 23 4.21 12.92 -10.85
N LYS A 24 4.87 13.61 -11.80
CA LYS A 24 4.48 13.60 -13.23
C LYS A 24 4.23 12.19 -13.78
N SER A 25 4.75 11.17 -13.09
CA SER A 25 4.53 9.76 -13.38
C SER A 25 3.09 9.27 -13.18
N LEU A 26 2.28 9.95 -12.35
CA LEU A 26 0.86 9.61 -12.11
C LEU A 26 -0.12 10.38 -13.01
N GLU A 27 0.32 11.43 -13.72
CA GLU A 27 -0.54 12.19 -14.66
C GLU A 27 -1.31 11.28 -15.63
N PRO A 28 -0.73 10.23 -16.24
CA PRO A 28 -1.46 9.34 -17.13
C PRO A 28 -2.60 8.57 -16.43
N TRP A 29 -2.58 8.47 -15.10
CA TRP A 29 -3.51 7.70 -14.29
C TRP A 29 -4.65 8.51 -13.70
N LEU A 30 -4.67 9.84 -13.86
CA LEU A 30 -5.63 10.74 -13.20
C LEU A 30 -7.09 10.35 -13.45
N ASP A 31 -7.47 10.02 -14.69
CA ASP A 31 -8.83 9.58 -15.01
C ASP A 31 -9.23 8.32 -14.23
N LEU A 32 -8.31 7.36 -14.12
CA LEU A 32 -8.56 6.11 -13.41
C LEU A 32 -8.56 6.28 -11.88
N ILE A 33 -7.74 7.19 -11.37
CA ILE A 33 -7.71 7.56 -9.95
C ILE A 33 -9.02 8.27 -9.56
N ARG A 34 -9.57 9.10 -10.45
CA ARG A 34 -10.86 9.76 -10.23
C ARG A 34 -11.99 8.74 -10.08
N ASP A 35 -11.95 7.66 -10.86
CA ASP A 35 -12.94 6.58 -10.80
C ASP A 35 -12.78 5.69 -9.55
N ASP A 36 -11.53 5.44 -9.12
CA ASP A 36 -11.20 4.63 -7.95
C ASP A 36 -10.05 5.28 -7.15
N PRO A 37 -10.35 6.08 -6.11
CA PRO A 37 -9.33 6.75 -5.30
C PRO A 37 -8.34 5.79 -4.64
N THR A 38 -8.73 4.54 -4.38
CA THR A 38 -7.84 3.52 -3.78
C THR A 38 -6.69 3.14 -4.74
N LEU A 39 -6.88 3.33 -6.05
CA LEU A 39 -5.84 3.11 -7.05
C LEU A 39 -4.63 4.02 -6.84
N ALA A 40 -4.84 5.25 -6.34
CA ALA A 40 -3.74 6.17 -6.07
C ALA A 40 -2.76 5.60 -5.06
N GLU A 41 -3.26 4.95 -3.98
CA GLU A 41 -2.41 4.32 -2.97
C GLU A 41 -1.57 3.17 -3.56
N LEU A 42 -2.18 2.33 -4.40
CA LEU A 42 -1.50 1.22 -5.07
C LEU A 42 -0.40 1.73 -6.01
N LEU A 43 -0.72 2.73 -6.84
CA LEU A 43 0.24 3.29 -7.80
C LEU A 43 1.39 4.00 -7.07
N GLN A 44 1.10 4.69 -5.98
CA GLN A 44 2.11 5.30 -5.13
C GLN A 44 3.02 4.24 -4.50
N ASP A 45 2.49 3.13 -3.97
CA ASP A 45 3.32 2.03 -3.45
C ASP A 45 4.19 1.42 -4.56
N LEU A 46 3.68 1.27 -5.78
CA LEU A 46 4.44 0.78 -6.94
C LEU A 46 5.55 1.74 -7.40
N LEU A 47 5.36 3.06 -7.25
CA LEU A 47 6.43 4.04 -7.52
C LEU A 47 7.53 3.98 -6.46
N GLU A 48 7.14 3.85 -5.20
CA GLU A 48 8.07 3.75 -4.07
C GLU A 48 8.79 2.40 -4.05
N ASN A 49 8.13 1.35 -4.54
CA ASN A 49 8.60 -0.04 -4.50
C ASN A 49 8.44 -0.72 -5.86
N PRO A 50 9.20 -0.26 -6.87
CA PRO A 50 9.07 -0.78 -8.22
C PRO A 50 9.47 -2.26 -8.31
N ILE A 51 8.84 -2.94 -9.26
CA ILE A 51 8.95 -4.39 -9.42
C ILE A 51 10.15 -4.74 -10.30
N ALA A 52 11.03 -5.60 -9.78
CA ALA A 52 12.21 -6.07 -10.48
C ALA A 52 11.86 -7.16 -11.50
N LEU A 53 11.87 -6.80 -12.78
CA LEU A 53 11.44 -7.64 -13.90
C LEU A 53 12.16 -9.01 -13.96
N ASN A 54 13.45 -9.05 -13.64
CA ASN A 54 14.24 -10.28 -13.72
C ASN A 54 14.01 -11.25 -12.55
N THR A 55 13.49 -10.77 -11.41
CA THR A 55 13.27 -11.60 -10.21
C THR A 55 11.79 -11.73 -9.84
N ALA A 56 10.92 -10.92 -10.43
CA ALA A 56 9.49 -10.88 -10.13
C ALA A 56 8.80 -12.23 -10.39
N THR A 57 7.90 -12.59 -9.48
CA THR A 57 7.00 -13.74 -9.64
C THR A 57 5.80 -13.38 -10.53
N LYS A 58 5.01 -14.38 -10.95
CA LYS A 58 3.72 -14.15 -11.65
C LYS A 58 2.82 -13.21 -10.82
N ALA A 59 2.79 -13.38 -9.50
CA ALA A 59 1.98 -12.56 -8.60
C ALA A 59 2.48 -11.12 -8.52
N ASP A 60 3.79 -10.90 -8.52
CA ASP A 60 4.37 -9.54 -8.49
C ASP A 60 4.04 -8.82 -9.80
N LEU A 61 4.31 -9.43 -10.96
CA LEU A 61 3.98 -8.81 -12.25
C LEU A 61 2.48 -8.54 -12.40
N ALA A 62 1.64 -9.49 -12.01
CA ALA A 62 0.20 -9.31 -12.07
C ALA A 62 -0.29 -8.16 -11.18
N SER A 63 0.45 -7.77 -10.13
CA SER A 63 0.06 -6.64 -9.27
C SER A 63 0.08 -5.28 -9.97
N ILE A 64 0.77 -5.16 -11.11
CA ILE A 64 0.86 -3.94 -11.90
C ILE A 64 -0.48 -3.72 -12.61
N PRO A 65 -1.16 -2.58 -12.39
CA PRO A 65 -2.39 -2.26 -13.12
C PRO A 65 -2.13 -2.21 -14.64
N LEU A 66 -3.16 -2.55 -15.42
CA LEU A 66 -3.18 -2.69 -16.89
C LEU A 66 -2.38 -3.86 -17.46
N LEU A 67 -1.61 -4.58 -16.65
CA LEU A 67 -0.90 -5.77 -17.13
C LEU A 67 -1.83 -6.98 -17.12
N SER A 68 -2.19 -7.47 -18.31
CA SER A 68 -3.06 -8.64 -18.48
C SER A 68 -2.35 -9.94 -18.11
N GLU A 69 -3.12 -10.98 -17.77
CA GLU A 69 -2.57 -12.32 -17.50
C GLU A 69 -1.75 -12.85 -18.70
N THR A 70 -2.23 -12.62 -19.92
CA THR A 70 -1.53 -13.01 -21.16
C THR A 70 -0.18 -12.29 -21.30
N ALA A 71 -0.13 -10.99 -21.00
CA ALA A 71 1.12 -10.23 -21.02
C ALA A 71 2.09 -10.71 -19.93
N VAL A 72 1.61 -10.97 -18.72
CA VAL A 72 2.43 -11.54 -17.62
C VAL A 72 3.06 -12.86 -18.07
N GLU A 73 2.27 -13.76 -18.65
CA GLU A 73 2.75 -15.07 -19.12
C GLU A 73 3.77 -14.94 -20.23
N GLN A 74 3.55 -14.03 -21.19
CA GLN A 74 4.52 -13.75 -22.24
C GLN A 74 5.83 -13.17 -21.70
N ILE A 75 5.78 -12.27 -20.71
CA ILE A 75 6.97 -11.73 -20.04
C ILE A 75 7.76 -12.86 -19.36
N LEU A 76 7.09 -13.73 -18.60
CA LEU A 76 7.73 -14.86 -17.92
C LEU A 76 8.30 -15.89 -18.91
N LYS A 77 7.56 -16.20 -19.98
CA LYS A 77 8.02 -17.10 -21.05
C LYS A 77 9.27 -16.54 -21.73
N LYS A 78 9.26 -15.25 -22.08
CA LYS A 78 10.41 -14.58 -22.70
C LYS A 78 11.63 -14.57 -21.77
N ARG A 79 11.45 -14.34 -20.47
CA ARG A 79 12.51 -14.43 -19.46
C ARG A 79 13.11 -15.84 -19.38
N LYS A 80 12.26 -16.88 -19.42
CA LYS A 80 12.70 -18.28 -19.39
C LYS A 80 13.47 -18.68 -20.66
N GLN A 81 13.04 -18.19 -21.83
CA GLN A 81 13.61 -18.58 -23.12
C GLN A 81 14.87 -17.79 -23.51
N LYS A 82 14.89 -16.47 -23.26
CA LYS A 82 15.97 -15.56 -23.70
C LYS A 82 16.90 -15.12 -22.57
N GLY A 83 16.64 -15.55 -21.34
CA GLY A 83 17.35 -15.11 -20.16
C GLY A 83 16.87 -13.76 -19.62
N ALA A 84 17.69 -13.16 -18.75
CA ALA A 84 17.38 -11.88 -18.09
C ALA A 84 17.18 -10.73 -19.09
N PHE A 85 16.19 -9.88 -18.82
CA PHE A 85 15.99 -8.64 -19.54
C PHE A 85 17.15 -7.67 -19.28
N LYS A 86 17.64 -7.07 -20.35
CA LYS A 86 18.69 -6.03 -20.35
C LYS A 86 18.10 -4.61 -20.39
N SER A 87 16.84 -4.48 -20.80
CA SER A 87 16.13 -3.19 -20.84
C SER A 87 14.64 -3.39 -20.61
N ILE A 88 14.03 -2.51 -19.81
CA ILE A 88 12.57 -2.51 -19.57
C ILE A 88 11.83 -2.34 -20.90
N ARG A 89 12.41 -1.63 -21.89
CA ARG A 89 11.82 -1.46 -23.24
C ARG A 89 11.51 -2.80 -23.94
N GLN A 90 12.18 -3.89 -23.57
CA GLN A 90 11.95 -5.21 -24.17
C GLN A 90 10.55 -5.79 -23.90
N ILE A 91 9.80 -5.23 -22.95
CA ILE A 91 8.38 -5.60 -22.71
C ILE A 91 7.41 -4.79 -23.57
N LYS A 92 7.83 -3.65 -24.15
CA LYS A 92 6.96 -2.79 -24.97
C LYS A 92 6.22 -3.55 -26.08
N PRO A 93 6.84 -4.49 -26.82
CA PRO A 93 6.12 -5.27 -27.84
C PRO A 93 5.09 -6.26 -27.28
N ILE A 94 5.17 -6.61 -25.99
CA ILE A 94 4.24 -7.52 -25.32
C ILE A 94 2.98 -6.78 -24.86
N VAL A 95 3.17 -5.57 -24.32
CA VAL A 95 2.08 -4.80 -23.68
C VAL A 95 1.51 -3.70 -24.56
N GLY A 96 2.18 -3.33 -25.66
CA GLY A 96 1.81 -2.17 -26.48
C GLY A 96 2.39 -0.85 -25.95
N SER A 97 2.43 0.18 -26.79
CA SER A 97 3.07 1.46 -26.48
C SER A 97 2.43 2.20 -25.31
N ASP A 98 1.10 2.29 -25.29
CA ASP A 98 0.37 3.10 -24.30
C ASP A 98 0.46 2.51 -22.90
N ILE A 99 0.22 1.19 -22.79
CA ILE A 99 0.38 0.47 -21.53
C ILE A 99 1.83 0.56 -21.06
N TYR A 100 2.80 0.37 -21.96
CA TYR A 100 4.23 0.48 -21.62
C TYR A 100 4.56 1.82 -20.97
N LEU A 101 4.10 2.94 -21.53
CA LEU A 101 4.37 4.26 -20.98
C LEU A 101 3.79 4.42 -19.57
N ARG A 102 2.58 3.90 -19.34
CA ARG A 102 1.89 3.97 -18.04
C ARG A 102 2.55 3.10 -16.97
N ILE A 103 3.02 1.90 -17.32
CA ILE A 103 3.57 0.94 -16.33
C ILE A 103 5.08 1.03 -16.14
N ARG A 104 5.82 1.63 -17.08
CA ARG A 104 7.29 1.74 -17.02
C ARG A 104 7.79 2.31 -15.68
N PRO A 105 7.18 3.35 -15.08
CA PRO A 105 7.65 3.91 -13.80
C PRO A 105 7.66 2.90 -12.65
N PHE A 106 6.83 1.86 -12.71
CA PHE A 106 6.68 0.84 -11.67
C PHE A 106 7.64 -0.35 -11.83
N LEU A 107 8.58 -0.26 -12.78
CA LEU A 107 9.45 -1.37 -13.16
C LEU A 107 10.92 -1.00 -13.04
N ILE A 108 11.70 -1.92 -12.49
CA ILE A 108 13.17 -1.93 -12.53
C ILE A 108 13.66 -3.24 -13.13
N LEU A 109 14.90 -3.29 -13.60
CA LEU A 109 15.44 -4.54 -14.18
C LEU A 109 15.73 -5.58 -13.10
N ASN A 110 16.50 -5.15 -12.11
CA ASN A 110 16.99 -5.96 -11.01
C ASN A 110 16.68 -5.24 -9.69
N PRO A 111 16.52 -5.97 -8.59
CA PRO A 111 16.31 -5.34 -7.29
C PRO A 111 17.47 -4.39 -6.94
N VAL A 112 17.14 -3.23 -6.39
CA VAL A 112 18.13 -2.30 -5.82
C VAL A 112 18.76 -2.96 -4.57
N ALA A 113 19.98 -2.58 -4.22
CA ALA A 113 20.86 -3.25 -3.25
C ALA A 113 20.19 -3.61 -1.89
N ARG A 114 20.84 -4.54 -1.16
CA ARG A 114 20.35 -5.21 0.07
C ARG A 114 19.70 -4.27 1.08
N TYR A 115 20.18 -3.03 1.19
CA TYR A 115 19.70 -2.01 2.10
C TYR A 115 19.04 -0.86 1.34
N HIS A 116 17.75 -0.67 1.56
CA HIS A 116 17.01 0.48 1.05
C HIS A 116 16.18 1.08 2.18
N PHE A 117 16.50 2.32 2.54
CA PHE A 117 15.75 3.12 3.49
C PHE A 117 14.95 4.16 2.72
N TYR A 118 13.64 4.17 2.95
CA TYR A 118 12.72 5.16 2.42
C TYR A 118 12.07 5.88 3.59
N TRP A 119 12.11 7.21 3.56
CA TRP A 119 11.43 8.07 4.51
C TRP A 119 10.71 9.17 3.75
N GLN A 120 9.44 9.36 4.10
CA GLN A 120 8.59 10.40 3.54
C GLN A 120 7.86 11.09 4.67
N GLN A 121 7.93 12.41 4.67
CA GLN A 121 7.25 13.28 5.61
C GLN A 121 6.44 14.30 4.81
N ARG A 122 5.16 14.46 5.12
CA ARG A 122 4.33 15.54 4.60
C ARG A 122 3.68 16.24 5.78
N ASN A 123 3.90 17.55 5.87
CA ASN A 123 3.29 18.40 6.89
C ASN A 123 2.75 19.63 6.18
N TYR A 124 1.49 19.95 6.42
CA TYR A 124 0.93 21.22 5.97
C TYR A 124 -0.18 21.67 6.93
N ARG A 125 -0.50 22.96 6.86
CA ARG A 125 -1.70 23.51 7.48
C ARG A 125 -2.65 23.91 6.39
N THR A 126 -3.92 23.55 6.54
CA THR A 126 -4.94 23.98 5.60
C THR A 126 -5.11 25.50 5.71
N ILE A 127 -5.00 26.18 4.57
CA ILE A 127 -5.15 27.65 4.45
C ILE A 127 -6.64 28.01 4.54
N GLU A 128 -7.51 27.15 4.01
CA GLU A 128 -8.96 27.30 4.13
C GLU A 128 -9.39 27.17 5.60
N ASN A 129 -10.18 28.14 6.04
CA ASN A 129 -10.86 28.08 7.32
C ASN A 129 -11.88 26.96 7.26
N VAL A 130 -11.65 25.88 8.01
CA VAL A 130 -12.61 24.81 8.20
C VAL A 130 -13.65 25.30 9.22
N PRO A 131 -14.89 25.66 8.81
CA PRO A 131 -15.87 26.27 9.70
C PRO A 131 -16.20 25.40 10.92
N GLU A 132 -16.10 24.08 10.77
CA GLU A 132 -16.34 23.08 11.82
C GLU A 132 -15.28 23.12 12.93
N ILE A 133 -14.04 23.52 12.61
CA ILE A 133 -13.00 23.77 13.63
C ILE A 133 -13.31 25.06 14.38
N GLN A 134 -13.72 26.11 13.68
CA GLN A 134 -14.08 27.39 14.30
C GLN A 134 -15.33 27.31 15.18
N LYS A 135 -16.31 26.50 14.76
CA LYS A 135 -17.53 26.20 15.52
C LYS A 135 -17.29 25.24 16.70
N GLY A 136 -16.08 24.67 16.82
CA GLY A 136 -15.73 23.71 17.88
C GLY A 136 -16.34 22.31 17.71
N THR A 137 -16.91 22.01 16.55
CA THR A 137 -17.46 20.68 16.23
C THR A 137 -16.34 19.66 16.05
N PHE A 138 -15.24 20.05 15.39
CA PHE A 138 -14.02 19.25 15.31
C PHE A 138 -13.12 19.60 16.48
N LYS A 139 -12.71 18.60 17.26
CA LYS A 139 -11.90 18.79 18.47
C LYS A 139 -10.43 19.10 18.16
N GLY A 140 -9.99 18.84 16.95
CA GLY A 140 -8.60 18.94 16.53
C GLY A 140 -8.20 20.23 15.83
N THR A 141 -7.03 20.18 15.19
CA THR A 141 -6.35 21.34 14.58
C THR A 141 -6.38 21.28 13.05
N ASN A 142 -6.12 22.41 12.38
CA ASN A 142 -5.96 22.48 10.91
C ASN A 142 -4.62 21.93 10.38
N PHE A 143 -3.93 21.12 11.17
CA PHE A 143 -2.59 20.60 10.87
C PHE A 143 -2.67 19.15 10.41
N TYR A 144 -2.15 18.89 9.22
CA TYR A 144 -1.98 17.56 8.66
C TYR A 144 -0.56 17.06 8.90
N ASN A 145 -0.42 15.81 9.37
CA ASN A 145 0.86 15.11 9.45
C ASN A 145 0.76 13.77 8.73
N TYR A 146 1.80 13.46 7.97
CA TYR A 146 2.00 12.15 7.38
C TYR A 146 3.46 11.79 7.49
N THR A 147 3.73 10.63 8.08
CA THR A 147 5.07 10.09 8.23
C THR A 147 5.06 8.65 7.78
N LYS A 148 5.85 8.32 6.77
CA LYS A 148 6.01 6.96 6.24
C LYS A 148 7.48 6.59 6.22
N THR A 149 7.79 5.42 6.78
CA THR A 149 9.14 4.85 6.78
C THR A 149 9.08 3.41 6.27
N ARG A 150 10.06 3.03 5.46
CA ARG A 150 10.23 1.65 5.01
C ARG A 150 11.71 1.30 5.00
N VAL A 151 12.03 0.14 5.55
CA VAL A 151 13.39 -0.37 5.67
C VAL A 151 13.41 -1.75 5.01
N LYS A 152 14.09 -1.86 3.88
CA LYS A 152 14.49 -3.15 3.30
C LYS A 152 15.92 -3.41 3.72
N TYR A 153 16.13 -4.31 4.68
CA TYR A 153 17.47 -4.65 5.20
C TYR A 153 18.14 -5.75 4.37
N SER A 154 17.34 -6.63 3.75
CA SER A 154 17.82 -7.67 2.84
C SER A 154 16.69 -8.11 1.91
N PRO A 155 16.97 -8.91 0.86
CA PRO A 155 15.91 -9.54 0.06
C PRO A 155 14.91 -10.38 0.89
N LYS A 156 15.27 -10.73 2.12
CA LYS A 156 14.44 -11.49 3.05
C LYS A 156 13.66 -10.64 4.04
N TRP A 157 14.10 -9.42 4.35
CA TRP A 157 13.55 -8.61 5.44
C TRP A 157 13.12 -7.24 4.93
N ASP A 158 11.85 -6.93 5.13
CA ASP A 158 11.21 -5.69 4.76
C ASP A 158 10.28 -5.27 5.89
N ALA A 159 10.41 -4.04 6.36
CA ALA A 159 9.58 -3.49 7.42
C ALA A 159 9.12 -2.10 7.02
N GLY A 160 7.95 -1.69 7.49
CA GLY A 160 7.50 -0.32 7.31
C GLY A 160 6.56 0.12 8.39
N LEU A 161 6.55 1.43 8.63
CA LEU A 161 5.67 2.10 9.58
C LEU A 161 5.07 3.33 8.89
N ILE A 162 3.81 3.60 9.19
CA ILE A 162 3.10 4.80 8.77
C ILE A 162 2.35 5.37 9.96
N ALA A 163 2.36 6.69 10.07
CA ALA A 163 1.54 7.45 11.00
C ALA A 163 0.95 8.64 10.27
N GLN A 164 -0.32 8.92 10.52
CA GLN A 164 -1.04 10.03 9.94
C GLN A 164 -1.91 10.71 10.99
N LYS A 165 -2.05 12.02 10.79
CA LYS A 165 -3.04 12.86 11.41
C LYS A 165 -3.76 13.62 10.32
N ASP A 166 -5.08 13.48 10.28
CA ASP A 166 -5.93 14.30 9.43
C ASP A 166 -6.34 15.62 10.08
N VAL A 167 -6.76 16.54 9.22
CA VAL A 167 -7.23 17.86 9.64
C VAL A 167 -8.50 17.71 10.47
N GLY A 168 -8.51 18.32 11.65
CA GLY A 168 -9.62 18.26 12.60
C GLY A 168 -9.49 17.14 13.65
N GLU A 169 -8.46 16.30 13.59
CA GLU A 169 -8.21 15.24 14.58
C GLU A 169 -7.35 15.74 15.75
N VAL A 170 -7.51 15.08 16.90
CA VAL A 170 -6.82 15.48 18.13
C VAL A 170 -5.41 14.89 18.19
N SER A 171 -5.29 13.56 18.01
CA SER A 171 -4.02 12.83 18.14
C SER A 171 -3.03 13.19 17.03
N PHE A 172 -1.73 13.12 17.32
CA PHE A 172 -0.66 13.31 16.33
C PHE A 172 -0.41 12.06 15.48
N ALA A 173 -0.70 10.89 16.03
CA ALA A 173 -0.68 9.61 15.35
C ALA A 173 -2.04 8.99 15.60
N ASP A 174 -3.06 9.58 14.98
CA ASP A 174 -4.44 9.12 15.09
C ASP A 174 -4.57 7.79 14.37
N TYR A 175 -4.17 7.77 13.10
CA TYR A 175 -3.90 6.55 12.36
C TYR A 175 -2.43 6.16 12.48
N ALA A 176 -2.16 4.94 12.94
CA ALA A 176 -0.83 4.37 12.94
C ALA A 176 -0.87 2.91 12.52
N ASN A 177 0.01 2.55 11.59
CA ASN A 177 0.07 1.21 11.08
C ASN A 177 1.50 0.78 10.74
N GLY A 178 1.73 -0.52 10.66
CA GLY A 178 3.04 -1.05 10.36
C GLY A 178 3.05 -2.52 10.06
N TYR A 179 4.14 -2.98 9.46
CA TYR A 179 4.35 -4.39 9.20
C TYR A 179 5.84 -4.78 9.28
N LEU A 180 6.05 -6.07 9.51
CA LEU A 180 7.32 -6.75 9.34
C LEU A 180 7.11 -7.98 8.45
N GLN A 181 7.82 -8.02 7.34
CA GLN A 181 7.80 -9.11 6.39
C GLN A 181 9.13 -9.87 6.39
N PHE A 182 9.01 -11.20 6.47
CA PHE A 182 10.09 -12.13 6.20
C PHE A 182 9.80 -12.95 4.94
N ASN A 183 10.76 -13.05 4.02
CA ASN A 183 10.63 -13.80 2.78
C ASN A 183 11.83 -14.74 2.56
N SER A 184 11.54 -15.99 2.27
CA SER A 184 12.50 -17.04 1.92
C SER A 184 11.92 -17.89 0.79
N ALA A 185 12.73 -18.80 0.23
CA ALA A 185 12.29 -19.64 -0.89
C ALA A 185 11.06 -20.50 -0.57
N LYS A 186 10.92 -20.95 0.70
CA LYS A 186 9.83 -21.83 1.15
C LYS A 186 8.87 -21.18 2.14
N VAL A 187 9.25 -20.06 2.75
CA VAL A 187 8.52 -19.46 3.87
C VAL A 187 8.34 -17.98 3.60
N ARG A 188 7.11 -17.49 3.73
CA ARG A 188 6.81 -16.07 3.75
C ARG A 188 5.94 -15.76 4.96
N LEU A 189 6.37 -14.83 5.78
CA LEU A 189 5.67 -14.38 6.97
C LEU A 189 5.41 -12.88 6.86
N ILE A 190 4.24 -12.43 7.28
CA ILE A 190 3.92 -11.01 7.43
C ILE A 190 3.27 -10.86 8.81
N ALA A 191 3.81 -9.96 9.61
CA ALA A 191 3.26 -9.56 10.90
C ALA A 191 2.90 -8.07 10.85
N GLY A 192 1.78 -7.68 11.45
CA GLY A 192 1.23 -6.33 11.36
C GLY A 192 0.19 -6.24 10.24
N SER A 193 0.22 -5.17 9.45
CA SER A 193 -0.81 -4.93 8.43
C SER A 193 -0.52 -5.53 7.07
N PHE A 194 -1.54 -6.20 6.55
CA PHE A 194 -1.52 -6.82 5.24
C PHE A 194 -2.93 -6.92 4.66
N TYR A 195 -2.99 -7.14 3.37
CA TYR A 195 -4.22 -7.54 2.69
C TYR A 195 -4.00 -8.87 1.97
N LEU A 196 -5.10 -9.58 1.78
CA LEU A 196 -5.12 -10.88 1.13
C LEU A 196 -5.93 -10.79 -0.15
N GLN A 197 -5.47 -11.50 -1.15
CA GLN A 197 -6.25 -11.83 -2.33
C GLN A 197 -6.19 -13.35 -2.47
N LEU A 198 -7.31 -14.02 -2.24
CA LEU A 198 -7.39 -15.49 -2.21
C LEU A 198 -8.72 -15.96 -2.80
N GLY A 199 -8.74 -17.19 -3.30
CA GLY A 199 -9.96 -17.81 -3.83
C GLY A 199 -10.51 -17.05 -5.03
N GLN A 200 -9.63 -16.54 -5.88
CA GLN A 200 -9.98 -15.70 -7.02
C GLN A 200 -10.67 -14.36 -6.66
N GLY A 201 -10.52 -13.87 -5.43
CA GLY A 201 -11.24 -12.70 -4.96
C GLY A 201 -12.58 -13.00 -4.30
N LEU A 202 -13.03 -14.27 -4.28
CA LEU A 202 -14.29 -14.68 -3.66
C LEU A 202 -14.19 -14.81 -2.14
N VAL A 203 -13.00 -15.17 -1.62
CA VAL A 203 -12.77 -15.29 -0.17
C VAL A 203 -12.19 -13.99 0.38
N PHE A 204 -11.11 -13.52 -0.25
CA PHE A 204 -10.54 -12.21 0.01
C PHE A 204 -10.28 -11.53 -1.32
N SER A 205 -10.91 -10.38 -1.54
CA SER A 205 -10.67 -9.53 -2.70
C SER A 205 -9.50 -8.59 -2.46
N SER A 206 -8.88 -8.14 -3.55
CA SER A 206 -7.94 -7.03 -3.47
C SER A 206 -8.69 -5.80 -2.96
N PRO A 207 -8.14 -5.03 -2.00
CA PRO A 207 -8.72 -3.75 -1.59
C PRO A 207 -8.72 -2.74 -2.75
N PHE A 208 -7.83 -2.94 -3.73
CA PHE A 208 -7.68 -2.10 -4.92
C PHE A 208 -8.36 -2.73 -6.13
N GLY A 209 -9.06 -1.93 -6.95
CA GLY A 209 -9.55 -2.35 -8.26
C GLY A 209 -11.06 -2.52 -8.38
N GLN A 210 -11.86 -1.83 -7.57
CA GLN A 210 -13.31 -1.72 -7.81
C GLN A 210 -13.58 -0.69 -8.91
N MET A 211 -13.12 -0.96 -10.12
CA MET A 211 -13.16 0.01 -11.21
C MET A 211 -14.47 -0.11 -12.00
N LYS A 212 -15.24 0.99 -12.07
CA LYS A 212 -16.37 1.17 -12.99
C LYS A 212 -15.94 1.93 -14.26
N SER A 213 -14.81 1.56 -14.86
CA SER A 213 -14.22 2.28 -16.00
C SER A 213 -14.30 1.48 -17.30
N SER A 214 -14.26 2.18 -18.44
CA SER A 214 -14.33 1.61 -19.80
C SER A 214 -13.10 0.76 -20.19
N LEU A 215 -12.03 0.80 -19.38
CA LEU A 215 -10.87 -0.09 -19.49
C LEU A 215 -11.20 -1.46 -18.86
N VAL A 216 -11.91 -2.29 -19.64
CA VAL A 216 -12.39 -3.66 -19.31
C VAL A 216 -11.30 -4.62 -18.82
N ILE A 217 -10.01 -4.26 -18.93
CA ILE A 217 -8.86 -5.12 -18.66
C ILE A 217 -8.49 -5.19 -17.16
N LEU A 218 -8.94 -4.24 -16.34
CA LEU A 218 -8.49 -4.10 -14.95
C LEU A 218 -9.15 -5.04 -13.90
N PRO A 219 -10.47 -5.31 -13.93
CA PRO A 219 -11.11 -6.10 -12.87
C PRO A 219 -10.78 -7.61 -12.93
N PHE A 220 -10.28 -8.12 -14.07
CA PHE A 220 -10.02 -9.57 -14.26
C PHE A 220 -8.67 -10.06 -13.74
N ASN A 221 -7.99 -9.25 -12.95
CA ASN A 221 -6.80 -9.68 -12.21
C ASN A 221 -7.16 -10.54 -10.97
N ALA A 222 -8.37 -11.09 -10.94
CA ALA A 222 -8.96 -11.94 -9.92
C ALA A 222 -8.17 -13.23 -9.63
N ARG A 223 -7.37 -13.77 -10.56
CA ARG A 223 -6.58 -15.01 -10.38
C ARG A 223 -5.29 -14.85 -9.55
N LYS A 224 -5.32 -14.03 -8.52
CA LYS A 224 -4.16 -13.75 -7.67
C LYS A 224 -4.34 -14.38 -6.30
N ASP A 225 -3.50 -15.37 -6.01
CA ASP A 225 -3.26 -15.85 -4.65
C ASP A 225 -2.09 -15.04 -4.06
N ARG A 226 -2.40 -13.95 -3.35
CA ARG A 226 -1.40 -13.01 -2.83
C ARG A 226 -1.70 -12.64 -1.38
N ALA A 227 -0.64 -12.52 -0.60
CA ALA A 227 -0.63 -11.75 0.63
C ALA A 227 0.42 -10.67 0.47
N ALA A 228 0.08 -9.43 0.78
CA ALA A 228 0.98 -8.30 0.63
C ALA A 228 0.88 -7.38 1.84
N PRO A 229 2.02 -6.84 2.31
CA PRO A 229 2.02 -5.87 3.37
C PRO A 229 1.27 -4.62 2.90
N TYR A 230 0.56 -3.98 3.83
CA TYR A 230 -0.16 -2.74 3.58
C TYR A 230 0.50 -1.60 4.34
N LEU A 231 0.76 -0.50 3.64
CA LEU A 231 1.31 0.72 4.22
C LEU A 231 0.68 1.97 3.59
N GLY A 232 -0.65 1.91 3.44
CA GLY A 232 -1.49 3.01 3.02
C GLY A 232 -2.19 3.67 4.21
N THR A 233 -3.04 4.63 3.89
CA THR A 233 -3.72 5.51 4.85
C THR A 233 -5.18 5.13 5.04
N ALA A 234 -5.76 4.42 4.09
CA ALA A 234 -7.13 3.93 4.22
C ALA A 234 -7.21 2.80 5.28
N GLU A 235 -7.79 3.14 6.43
CA GLU A 235 -7.89 2.26 7.59
C GLU A 235 -8.63 0.94 7.29
N ASN A 236 -9.57 1.02 6.34
CA ASN A 236 -10.48 -0.05 6.00
C ASN A 236 -9.93 -1.07 4.99
N MET A 237 -8.74 -0.81 4.43
CA MET A 237 -8.19 -1.60 3.32
C MET A 237 -7.27 -2.75 3.76
N ALA A 238 -6.88 -2.77 5.03
CA ALA A 238 -5.97 -3.79 5.58
C ALA A 238 -6.58 -4.56 6.73
N GLN A 239 -5.95 -5.70 7.01
CA GLN A 239 -6.12 -6.47 8.22
C GLN A 239 -4.84 -6.39 9.04
N THR A 240 -4.98 -6.35 10.37
CA THR A 240 -3.84 -6.39 11.30
C THR A 240 -3.73 -7.78 11.92
N GLY A 241 -2.55 -8.40 11.86
CA GLY A 241 -2.32 -9.70 12.49
C GLY A 241 -1.07 -10.43 11.99
N LEU A 242 -1.18 -11.75 11.85
CA LEU A 242 -0.13 -12.64 11.37
C LEU A 242 -0.61 -13.43 10.15
N TYR A 243 0.20 -13.43 9.10
CA TYR A 243 0.06 -14.28 7.93
C TYR A 243 1.31 -15.13 7.74
N GLY A 244 1.13 -16.41 7.49
CA GLY A 244 2.20 -17.34 7.19
C GLY A 244 1.90 -18.20 5.96
N LYS A 245 2.86 -18.30 5.05
CA LYS A 245 2.82 -19.22 3.90
C LYS A 245 4.02 -20.14 3.96
N PHE A 246 3.75 -21.44 3.98
CA PHE A 246 4.74 -22.50 4.09
C PHE A 246 4.63 -23.46 2.92
N GLN A 247 5.73 -23.65 2.20
CA GLN A 247 5.86 -24.67 1.17
C GLN A 247 6.56 -25.89 1.77
N ILE A 248 5.75 -26.85 2.22
CA ILE A 248 6.23 -28.09 2.86
C ILE A 248 6.87 -29.01 1.81
N THR A 249 6.19 -29.18 0.66
CA THR A 249 6.65 -29.99 -0.48
C THR A 249 6.44 -29.19 -1.78
N SER A 250 6.96 -29.64 -2.92
CA SER A 250 6.73 -29.01 -4.23
C SER A 250 5.23 -28.87 -4.59
N LYS A 251 4.38 -29.76 -4.06
CA LYS A 251 2.93 -29.80 -4.31
C LYS A 251 2.07 -29.26 -3.16
N LEU A 252 2.57 -29.24 -1.92
CA LEU A 252 1.81 -28.85 -0.74
C LEU A 252 2.20 -27.46 -0.24
N LYS A 253 1.22 -26.55 -0.23
CA LYS A 253 1.36 -25.18 0.29
C LYS A 253 0.31 -24.96 1.37
N ILE A 254 0.77 -24.63 2.57
CA ILE A 254 -0.10 -24.29 3.70
C ILE A 254 -0.06 -22.77 3.89
N ARG A 255 -1.23 -22.19 4.16
CA ARG A 255 -1.38 -20.78 4.50
C ARG A 255 -2.12 -20.69 5.82
N LEU A 256 -1.59 -19.91 6.74
CA LEU A 256 -2.16 -19.65 8.05
C LEU A 256 -2.41 -18.16 8.17
N LEU A 257 -3.57 -17.81 8.74
CA LEU A 257 -4.02 -16.46 8.94
C LEU A 257 -4.58 -16.33 10.35
N LEU A 258 -4.12 -15.31 11.06
CA LEU A 258 -4.70 -14.85 12.32
C LEU A 258 -4.80 -13.34 12.22
N SER A 259 -6.00 -12.77 12.24
CA SER A 259 -6.17 -11.32 12.18
C SER A 259 -7.17 -10.83 13.24
N ARG A 260 -6.89 -9.64 13.76
CA ARG A 260 -7.78 -8.88 14.64
C ARG A 260 -7.70 -7.43 14.20
N THR A 261 -8.77 -6.95 13.58
CA THR A 261 -8.85 -5.58 13.05
C THR A 261 -10.06 -4.93 13.68
N LEU A 262 -9.85 -3.80 14.35
CA LEU A 262 -10.94 -2.96 14.83
C LEU A 262 -11.47 -2.16 13.63
N ARG A 263 -12.78 -1.91 13.63
CA ARG A 263 -13.47 -1.19 12.57
C ARG A 263 -14.38 -0.16 13.20
N ASP A 264 -14.30 1.05 12.68
CA ASP A 264 -15.07 2.16 13.21
C ASP A 264 -16.55 1.96 12.93
N ALA A 265 -17.36 2.48 13.85
CA ALA A 265 -18.79 2.36 13.82
C ALA A 265 -19.42 3.76 13.86
N GLN A 266 -20.40 3.98 12.98
CA GLN A 266 -21.22 5.18 13.06
C GLN A 266 -22.19 5.05 14.24
N PHE A 267 -22.09 5.99 15.16
CA PHE A 267 -22.86 6.00 16.39
C PHE A 267 -23.92 7.10 16.39
N ASN A 268 -25.16 6.74 16.72
CA ASN A 268 -26.21 7.73 16.94
C ASN A 268 -26.27 8.14 18.42
N PRO A 269 -25.88 9.39 18.77
CA PRO A 269 -25.87 9.83 20.16
C PRO A 269 -27.26 10.00 20.78
N ILE A 270 -28.31 10.15 19.96
CA ILE A 270 -29.70 10.32 20.45
C ILE A 270 -30.31 8.96 20.79
N THR A 271 -30.06 7.94 19.97
CA THR A 271 -30.66 6.60 20.16
C THR A 271 -29.74 5.61 20.88
N GLY A 272 -28.45 5.95 21.04
CA GLY A 272 -27.46 5.10 21.70
C GLY A 272 -27.11 3.83 20.91
N LYS A 273 -27.41 3.78 19.60
CA LYS A 273 -27.24 2.60 18.75
C LYS A 273 -26.17 2.81 17.68
N ILE A 274 -25.48 1.72 17.33
CA ILE A 274 -24.62 1.64 16.15
C ILE A 274 -25.51 1.55 14.92
N ILE A 275 -25.28 2.44 13.95
CA ILE A 275 -26.06 2.53 12.71
C ILE A 275 -25.39 1.73 11.58
N GLY A 276 -24.06 1.66 11.59
CA GLY A 276 -23.29 0.97 10.56
C GLY A 276 -21.79 1.09 10.77
N PHE A 277 -21.01 0.58 9.81
CA PHE A 277 -19.57 0.77 9.76
C PHE A 277 -19.23 2.15 9.19
N ASP A 278 -18.24 2.79 9.76
CA ASP A 278 -17.67 4.00 9.19
C ASP A 278 -16.48 3.62 8.29
N TYR A 279 -16.52 4.12 7.06
CA TYR A 279 -15.47 3.90 6.08
C TYR A 279 -14.62 5.15 5.81
N THR A 280 -14.97 6.28 6.43
CA THR A 280 -14.32 7.57 6.19
C THR A 280 -12.91 7.63 6.77
N GLY A 281 -12.66 6.93 7.88
CA GLY A 281 -11.37 6.89 8.57
C GLY A 281 -10.98 8.22 9.20
N TYR A 282 -11.96 9.08 9.52
CA TYR A 282 -11.74 10.34 10.20
C TYR A 282 -12.20 10.27 11.64
N HIS A 283 -11.43 10.82 12.57
CA HIS A 283 -11.78 10.83 14.00
C HIS A 283 -11.84 12.24 14.57
N ARG A 284 -12.74 13.07 14.04
CA ARG A 284 -12.77 14.52 14.34
C ARG A 284 -13.80 14.88 15.40
N SER A 285 -14.83 14.05 15.56
CA SER A 285 -15.98 14.29 16.43
C SER A 285 -16.34 13.05 17.27
N THR A 286 -17.26 13.21 18.23
CA THR A 286 -17.75 12.08 19.05
C THR A 286 -18.63 11.09 18.30
N GLN A 287 -19.08 11.43 17.09
CA GLN A 287 -19.88 10.55 16.24
C GLN A 287 -19.01 9.63 15.38
N GLU A 288 -17.73 9.98 15.25
CA GLU A 288 -16.71 9.33 14.42
C GLU A 288 -15.63 8.74 15.34
N ALA A 289 -16.02 7.89 16.30
CA ALA A 289 -15.10 7.35 17.30
C ALA A 289 -14.93 5.83 17.15
N ASN A 290 -13.73 5.36 17.53
CA ASN A 290 -13.33 3.95 17.60
C ASN A 290 -14.17 3.12 18.60
#